data_AF-A0A833A3A7-F1
#
_entry.id   AF-A0A833A3A7-F1
#
_cell.length_a   1.000
_cell.length_b   1.000
_cell.length_c   1.000
_cell.angle_alpha   90.00
_cell.angle_beta   90.00
_cell.angle_gamma   90.00
#
_symmetry.space_group_name_H-M   'P 1'
#
loop_
_entity.id
_entity.type
_entity.pdbx_description
1 polymer ?
#
loop_
_entity_poly.entity_id
_entity_poly.type
_entity_poly.pdbx_seq_one_letter_code
_entity_poly.pdbx_strand_id
1 'polypeptide(L)' 'FPLVEYENGRLVGVRKIKDRKPVEEYLKIQRRFRHLYTHPKGKEIIEMLQRIADENAKFFGLDEQ' A
#
# COMPACT_ATOMS: atom_id res chain seq x y z
N PHE A 1 -3.03 3.65 3.46
CA PHE A 1 -2.19 3.08 4.54
C PHE A 1 -3.07 2.18 5.38
N PRO A 2 -2.58 1.06 5.96
CA PRO A 2 -3.39 0.16 6.78
C PRO A 2 -4.00 0.87 8.00
N LEU A 3 -5.17 0.39 8.43
CA LEU A 3 -5.81 0.82 9.67
C LEU A 3 -5.56 -0.24 10.73
N VAL A 4 -4.78 0.14 11.74
CA VAL A 4 -4.27 -0.76 12.79
C VAL A 4 -4.38 -0.08 14.15
N GLU A 5 -4.52 -0.90 15.19
CA GLU A 5 -4.63 -0.46 16.58
C GLU A 5 -3.52 -1.08 17.41
N TYR A 6 -2.86 -0.24 18.21
CA TYR A 6 -1.80 -0.64 19.12
C TYR A 6 -2.16 -0.25 20.54
N GLU A 7 -2.04 -1.20 21.47
CA GLU A 7 -2.18 -0.96 22.91
C GLU A 7 -0.90 -1.38 23.62
N ASN A 8 -0.29 -0.46 24.39
CA ASN A 8 0.97 -0.69 25.10
C ASN A 8 2.09 -1.26 24.20
N GLY A 9 2.16 -0.78 22.95
CA GLY A 9 3.14 -1.22 21.96
C GLY A 9 2.85 -2.57 21.30
N ARG A 10 1.72 -3.22 21.62
CA ARG A 10 1.28 -4.49 21.01
C ARG A 10 0.20 -4.23 19.97
N LEU A 11 0.33 -4.86 18.80
CA LEU A 11 -0.71 -4.82 17.76
C LEU A 11 -1.93 -5.62 18.25
N VAL A 12 -3.07 -4.95 18.42
CA VAL A 12 -4.31 -5.56 18.94
C VAL A 12 -5.43 -5.62 17.91
N GLY A 13 -5.39 -4.75 16.90
CA GLY A 13 -6.44 -4.68 15.87
C GLY A 13 -5.86 -4.40 14.49
N VAL A 14 -6.41 -5.10 13.49
CA VAL A 14 -6.11 -4.87 12.08
C VAL A 14 -7.41 -4.90 11.29
N ARG A 15 -7.71 -3.84 10.56
CA ARG A 15 -8.84 -3.85 9.61
C ARG A 15 -8.45 -4.62 8.35
N LYS A 16 -9.07 -5.79 8.16
CA LYS A 16 -8.85 -6.64 6.99
C LYS A 16 -9.43 -6.04 5.70
N ILE A 17 -8.82 -6.38 4.58
CA ILE A 17 -9.17 -5.92 3.23
C ILE A 17 -9.45 -7.15 2.39
N LYS A 18 -10.67 -7.26 1.85
CA LYS A 18 -11.09 -8.44 1.07
C LYS A 18 -10.54 -8.46 -0.36
N ASP A 19 -10.43 -7.31 -0.99
CA ASP A 19 -10.02 -7.17 -2.39
C ASP A 19 -9.01 -6.02 -2.49
N ARG A 20 -7.76 -6.31 -2.15
CA ARG A 20 -6.68 -5.32 -2.15
C ARG A 20 -6.32 -4.99 -3.60
N LYS A 21 -6.52 -3.72 -3.96
CA LYS A 21 -6.19 -3.20 -5.30
C LYS A 21 -4.71 -2.85 -5.42
N PRO A 22 -4.13 -2.92 -6.64
CA PRO A 22 -2.78 -2.44 -6.90
C PRO A 22 -2.62 -0.97 -6.52
N VAL A 23 -1.41 -0.56 -6.11
CA VAL A 23 -1.13 0.82 -5.70
C VAL A 23 -1.44 1.83 -6.81
N GLU A 24 -1.30 1.41 -8.07
CA GLU A 24 -1.60 2.26 -9.23
C GLU A 24 -3.03 2.82 -9.22
N GLU A 25 -4.04 2.07 -8.77
CA GLU A 25 -5.42 2.57 -8.77
C GLU A 25 -5.56 3.82 -7.88
N TYR A 26 -4.84 3.84 -6.75
CA TYR A 26 -4.78 5.00 -5.87
C TYR A 26 -3.92 6.13 -6.45
N LEU A 27 -2.78 5.80 -7.08
CA LEU A 27 -1.83 6.78 -7.61
C LEU A 27 -2.40 7.52 -8.83
N LYS A 28 -3.06 6.81 -9.77
CA LYS A 28 -3.57 7.37 -11.04
C LYS A 28 -4.56 8.51 -10.86
N ILE A 29 -5.40 8.46 -9.82
CA ILE A 29 -6.44 9.46 -9.58
C ILE A 29 -5.90 10.76 -8.95
N GLN A 30 -4.66 10.78 -8.47
CA GLN A 30 -4.10 11.89 -7.71
C GLN A 30 -3.04 12.67 -8.50
N ARG A 31 -3.31 13.98 -8.71
CA ARG A 31 -2.41 14.86 -9.49
C ARG A 31 -0.98 14.91 -8.96
N ARG A 32 -0.78 14.79 -7.64
CA ARG A 32 0.56 14.80 -7.02
C ARG A 32 1.47 13.66 -7.48
N PHE A 33 0.91 12.55 -7.99
CA PHE A 33 1.67 11.40 -8.47
C PHE A 33 1.81 11.37 -10.00
N ARG A 34 1.29 12.36 -10.72
CA ARG A 34 1.31 12.38 -12.19
C ARG A 34 2.72 12.27 -12.78
N HIS A 35 3.71 12.84 -12.11
CA HIS A 35 5.10 12.79 -12.56
C HIS A 35 5.68 11.36 -12.59
N LEU A 36 5.14 10.44 -11.78
CA LEU A 36 5.51 9.01 -11.83
C LEU A 36 5.07 8.33 -13.13
N TYR A 37 4.15 8.93 -13.89
CA TYR A 37 3.71 8.38 -15.18
C TYR A 37 4.40 9.03 -16.39
N THR A 38 5.15 10.11 -16.17
CA THR A 38 5.86 10.83 -17.25
C THR A 38 7.38 10.73 -17.13
N HIS A 39 7.90 10.43 -15.94
CA HIS A 39 9.33 10.29 -15.70
C HIS A 39 9.83 8.92 -16.20
N PRO A 40 11.00 8.82 -16.83
CA PRO A 40 11.52 7.55 -17.36
C PRO A 40 11.63 6.42 -16.32
N LYS A 41 12.00 6.77 -15.08
CA LYS A 41 12.07 5.82 -13.94
C LYS A 41 10.76 5.61 -13.18
N GLY A 42 9.68 6.23 -13.64
CA GLY A 42 8.42 6.26 -12.90
C GLY A 42 7.81 4.87 -12.69
N LYS A 43 7.92 4.00 -13.70
CA LYS A 43 7.50 2.59 -13.61
C LYS A 43 8.25 1.83 -12.52
N GLU A 44 9.57 1.97 -12.44
CA GLU A 44 10.41 1.34 -11.41
C GLU A 44 9.99 1.78 -10.00
N ILE A 45 9.66 3.07 -9.83
CA ILE A 45 9.19 3.61 -8.55
C ILE A 45 7.82 3.03 -8.18
N ILE A 46 6.89 2.92 -9.14
CA ILE A 46 5.57 2.34 -8.90
C ILE A 46 5.69 0.87 -8.48
N GLU A 47 6.58 0.10 -9.12
CA GLU A 47 6.86 -1.29 -8.73
C GLU A 47 7.46 -1.38 -7.32
N MET A 48 8.37 -0.49 -6.96
CA MET A 48 8.90 -0.40 -5.60
C MET A 48 7.80 -0.09 -4.57
N LEU A 49 6.90 0.85 -4.89
CA LEU A 49 5.76 1.18 -4.03
C LEU A 49 4.81 -0.01 -3.84
N GLN A 50 4.59 -0.80 -4.89
CA GLN A 50 3.80 -2.02 -4.82
C GLN A 50 4.45 -3.04 -3.87
N ARG A 51 5.77 -3.28 -3.98
CA ARG A 51 6.50 -4.18 -3.07
C ARG A 51 6.39 -3.74 -1.61
N ILE A 52 6.56 -2.45 -1.33
CA ILE A 52 6.40 -1.90 0.02
C ILE A 52 4.96 -2.12 0.53
N ALA A 53 3.96 -1.94 -0.33
CA ALA A 53 2.57 -2.18 0.05
C ALA A 53 2.30 -3.67 0.33
N ASP A 54 2.93 -4.58 -0.42
CA ASP A 54 2.84 -6.04 -0.23
C ASP A 54 3.54 -6.50 1.05
N GLU A 55 4.73 -5.97 1.35
CA GLU A 55 5.45 -6.24 2.59
C GLU A 55 4.65 -5.78 3.82
N ASN A 56 4.04 -4.58 3.75
CA ASN A 56 3.15 -4.10 4.78
C ASN A 56 1.91 -4.98 4.92
N ALA A 57 1.31 -5.39 3.79
CA ALA A 57 0.14 -6.27 3.81
C ALA A 57 0.45 -7.59 4.51
N LYS A 58 1.60 -8.20 4.22
CA LYS A 58 2.09 -9.40 4.90
C LYS A 58 2.38 -9.15 6.38
N PHE A 59 3.07 -8.07 6.73
CA PHE A 59 3.43 -7.76 8.12
C PHE A 59 2.20 -7.59 9.02
N PHE A 60 1.15 -6.93 8.53
CA PHE A 60 -0.10 -6.72 9.26
C PHE A 60 -1.15 -7.83 9.01
N GLY A 61 -0.88 -8.76 8.07
CA GLY A 61 -1.84 -9.76 7.60
C GLY A 61 -3.12 -9.16 7.02
N LEU A 62 -3.05 -8.11 6.20
CA LEU A 62 -4.22 -7.31 5.80
C LEU A 62 -5.25 -8.09 4.95
N ASP A 63 -4.79 -9.02 4.12
CA ASP A 63 -5.55 -9.71 3.07
C ASP A 63 -5.35 -11.24 3.08
N GLU A 64 -4.70 -11.77 4.11
CA GLU A 64 -4.58 -13.22 4.35
C GLU A 64 -5.85 -13.74 5.06
N GLN A 65 -6.83 -14.22 4.29
CA GLN A 65 -7.99 -15.01 4.74
C GLN A 65 -8.38 -16.05 3.70
#